data_AF-A0A349GPS1-F1
#
_entry.id   AF-A0A349GPS1-F1
#
_cell.length_a   1.000
_cell.length_b   1.000
_cell.length_c   1.000
_cell.angle_alpha   90.00
_cell.angle_beta   90.00
_cell.angle_gamma   90.00
#
_symmetry.space_group_name_H-M   'P 1'
#
loop_
_entity.id
_entity.type
_entity.pdbx_description
1 polymer ?
#
loop_
_entity_poly.entity_id
_entity_poly.type
_entity_poly.pdbx_seq_one_letter_code
_entity_poly.pdbx_strand_id
1 'polypeptide(L)'
;MFDIYFQIYVFFFKFMIGLAVGFFAILFPFFLLCMYWVFYYLRKGRRFKKKTYFSTYHSRNGFAKLFIDLPRRITLDWFNRNPDEFGYYGFWLFAGEQGSGKTIAMMEFLRTIKQKYPKCRIRTNIEVSFQDSKIESAEDIVFNDNDYWGQVEAVDEIQNWFNSSESRNFPPELIQEICQERKQHKMIVGTSQCFSRVALPLRQQVNYLCKPLTFAGCLTIVRVYKPRVSEDGKVEKLRRHKTYFFVHDDALRSCYDTREKVKRLSMKGFKPRSEQLTSDSNEQDIFKRKP
;
A
#
# COMPACT_ATOMS: atom_id res chain seq x y z
N MET A 1 -8.47 23.55 50.15
CA MET A 1 -7.70 22.76 49.17
C MET A 1 -7.44 23.56 47.88
N PHE A 2 -8.44 24.23 47.30
CA PHE A 2 -8.29 25.09 46.11
C PHE A 2 -7.29 26.26 46.26
N ASP A 3 -7.26 26.96 47.40
CA ASP A 3 -6.33 28.09 47.61
C ASP A 3 -4.85 27.67 47.62
N ILE A 4 -4.55 26.46 48.10
CA ILE A 4 -3.18 25.94 48.15
C ILE A 4 -2.68 25.67 46.72
N TYR A 5 -3.51 25.08 45.86
CA TYR A 5 -3.17 24.85 44.46
C TYR A 5 -3.01 26.16 43.68
N PHE A 6 -3.84 27.17 43.96
CA PHE A 6 -3.71 28.49 43.33
C PHE A 6 -2.41 29.20 43.74
N GLN A 7 -2.03 29.15 45.01
CA GLN A 7 -0.75 29.72 45.46
C GLN A 7 0.47 29.01 44.86
N ILE A 8 0.44 27.68 44.73
CA ILE A 8 1.50 26.91 44.06
C ILE A 8 1.63 27.33 42.59
N TYR A 9 0.52 27.52 41.89
CA TYR A 9 0.53 27.97 40.49
C TYR A 9 1.13 29.37 40.33
N VAL A 10 0.73 30.32 41.19
CA VAL A 10 1.26 31.70 41.16
C VAL A 10 2.76 31.71 41.48
N PHE A 11 3.22 30.88 42.41
CA PHE A 11 4.64 30.74 42.73
C PHE A 11 5.44 30.20 41.54
N PHE A 12 4.95 29.14 40.90
CA PHE A 12 5.57 28.56 39.71
C PHE A 12 5.62 29.55 38.53
N PHE A 13 4.55 30.32 38.34
CA PHE A 13 4.49 31.36 37.30
C PHE A 13 5.50 32.50 37.55
N LYS A 14 5.62 32.98 38.79
CA LYS A 14 6.64 33.98 39.16
C LYS A 14 8.07 33.44 38.99
N PHE A 15 8.29 32.16 39.29
CA PHE A 15 9.58 31.49 39.08
C PHE A 15 9.96 31.41 37.58
N MET A 16 9.00 31.02 36.73
CA MET A 16 9.21 30.98 35.27
C MET A 16 9.50 32.36 34.67
N ILE A 17 8.82 33.41 35.16
CA ILE A 17 9.12 34.80 34.76
C ILE A 17 10.53 35.19 35.21
N GLY A 18 10.93 34.86 36.43
CA GLY A 18 12.27 35.12 36.95
C GLY A 18 13.37 34.51 36.09
N LEU A 19 13.19 33.26 35.64
CA LEU A 19 14.11 32.58 34.72
C LEU A 19 14.17 33.27 33.35
N ALA A 20 13.02 33.67 32.80
CA ALA A 20 12.97 34.37 31.52
C ALA A 20 13.66 35.74 31.59
N VAL A 21 13.47 36.49 32.68
CA VAL A 21 14.11 37.79 32.92
C VAL A 21 15.63 37.62 33.09
N GLY A 22 16.08 36.62 33.85
CA GLY A 22 17.51 36.30 34.00
C GLY A 22 18.17 35.93 32.67
N PHE A 23 17.49 35.14 31.84
CA PHE A 23 17.97 34.76 30.51
C PHE A 23 18.09 35.99 29.58
N PHE A 24 17.10 36.88 29.59
CA PHE A 24 17.14 38.14 28.86
C PHE A 24 18.27 39.06 29.34
N ALA A 25 18.50 39.14 30.66
CA ALA A 25 19.55 39.97 31.23
C ALA A 25 20.96 39.56 30.77
N ILE A 26 21.17 38.30 30.38
CA ILE A 26 22.45 37.79 29.86
C ILE A 26 22.54 37.92 28.33
N LEU A 27 21.47 37.57 27.60
CA LEU A 27 21.48 37.62 26.13
C LEU A 27 21.42 39.04 25.56
N PHE A 28 20.72 39.95 26.23
CA PHE A 28 20.57 41.33 25.79
C PHE A 28 21.91 42.09 25.70
N PRO A 29 22.78 42.09 26.73
CA PRO A 29 24.09 42.72 26.61
C PRO A 29 24.98 42.04 25.56
N PHE A 30 24.90 40.71 25.39
CA PHE A 30 25.62 40.00 24.33
C PHE A 30 25.18 40.46 22.94
N PHE A 31 23.87 40.61 22.71
CA PHE A 31 23.32 41.13 21.47
C PHE A 31 23.76 42.56 21.17
N LEU A 32 23.77 43.44 22.19
CA LEU A 32 24.28 44.81 22.05
C LEU A 32 25.77 44.83 21.69
N LEU A 33 26.57 43.93 22.26
CA LEU A 33 27.99 43.78 21.94
C LEU A 33 28.20 43.32 20.49
N CYS A 34 27.39 42.37 20.02
CA CYS A 34 27.38 41.96 18.61
C CYS A 34 27.00 43.12 17.68
N MET A 35 25.97 43.90 18.02
CA MET A 35 25.58 45.09 17.26
C MET A 35 26.69 46.14 17.21
N TYR A 36 27.37 46.39 18.33
CA TYR A 36 28.51 47.31 18.39
C TYR A 36 29.63 46.87 17.44
N TRP A 37 30.02 45.59 17.45
CA TRP A 37 31.04 45.08 16.54
C TRP A 37 30.63 45.14 15.07
N VAL A 38 29.38 44.81 14.75
CA VAL A 38 28.84 44.96 13.40
C VAL A 38 28.94 46.41 12.95
N PHE A 39 28.56 47.38 13.79
CA PHE A 39 28.64 48.80 13.48
C PHE A 39 30.09 49.30 13.35
N TYR A 40 31.00 48.84 14.22
CA TYR A 40 32.43 49.14 14.15
C TYR A 40 33.05 48.66 12.82
N TYR A 41 32.77 47.42 12.42
CA TYR A 41 33.28 46.85 11.17
C TYR A 41 32.64 47.50 9.94
N LEU A 42 31.36 47.90 10.00
CA LEU A 42 30.70 48.68 8.96
C LEU A 42 31.35 50.06 8.79
N ARG A 43 31.67 50.78 9.88
CA ARG A 43 32.39 52.06 9.83
C ARG A 43 33.82 51.93 9.30
N LYS A 44 34.51 50.82 9.57
CA LYS A 44 35.82 50.49 8.96
C LYS A 44 35.74 50.05 7.48
N GLY A 45 34.57 50.21 6.84
CA GLY A 45 34.39 49.96 5.41
C GLY A 45 34.31 48.47 5.04
N ARG A 46 34.28 47.54 6.01
CA ARG A 46 34.04 46.12 5.72
C ARG A 46 32.55 45.93 5.43
N ARG A 47 32.21 45.70 4.16
CA ARG A 47 30.86 45.33 3.75
C ARG A 47 30.72 43.81 3.79
N PHE A 48 29.55 43.31 4.19
CA PHE A 48 29.22 41.89 4.06
C PHE A 48 29.39 41.48 2.59
N LYS A 49 30.15 40.40 2.34
CA LYS A 49 30.35 39.87 0.99
C LYS A 49 28.99 39.46 0.41
N LYS A 50 28.56 40.13 -0.66
CA LYS A 50 27.33 39.76 -1.38
C LYS A 50 27.61 38.53 -2.24
N LYS A 51 26.67 37.58 -2.31
CA LYS A 51 26.78 36.43 -3.21
C LYS A 51 26.85 36.92 -4.67
N THR A 52 27.70 36.31 -5.47
CA THR A 52 27.92 36.64 -6.90
C THR A 52 26.83 36.08 -7.81
N TYR A 53 25.97 35.18 -7.32
CA TYR A 53 24.84 34.61 -8.02
C TYR A 53 23.54 34.85 -7.25
N PHE A 54 22.50 35.27 -7.96
CA PHE A 54 21.13 35.33 -7.44
C PHE A 54 20.40 34.06 -7.85
N SER A 55 19.88 33.30 -6.88
CA SER A 55 19.00 32.15 -7.17
C SER A 55 17.70 32.65 -7.80
N THR A 56 17.33 32.13 -8.97
CA THR A 56 16.00 32.31 -9.58
C THR A 56 14.88 31.67 -8.76
N TYR A 57 15.22 30.77 -7.85
CA TYR A 57 14.28 30.18 -6.90
C TYR A 57 14.16 31.06 -5.66
N HIS A 58 13.03 31.76 -5.54
CA HIS A 58 12.54 32.31 -4.29
C HIS A 58 11.39 31.40 -3.80
N SER A 59 11.65 30.67 -2.71
CA SER A 59 10.60 29.91 -2.04
C SER A 59 9.55 30.88 -1.49
N ARG A 60 8.31 30.81 -1.98
CA ARG A 60 7.16 31.47 -1.32
C ARG A 60 7.11 31.09 0.17
N ASN A 61 6.66 32.04 0.99
CA ASN A 61 6.47 31.86 2.44
C ASN A 61 5.58 30.63 2.71
N GLY A 62 5.91 29.84 3.73
CA GLY A 62 5.18 28.61 4.06
C GLY A 62 3.68 28.82 4.29
N PHE A 63 3.29 29.98 4.85
CA PHE A 63 1.88 30.38 5.00
C PHE A 63 1.18 30.58 3.67
N ALA A 64 1.81 31.26 2.70
CA ALA A 64 1.24 31.42 1.37
C ALA A 64 1.08 30.05 0.67
N LYS A 65 2.04 29.14 0.84
CA LYS A 65 1.94 27.78 0.30
C LYS A 65 0.77 27.00 0.91
N LEU A 66 0.58 27.08 2.23
CA LEU A 66 -0.46 26.31 2.93
C LEU A 66 -1.87 26.89 2.74
N PHE A 67 -2.02 28.21 2.72
CA PHE A 67 -3.34 28.87 2.72
C PHE A 67 -3.76 29.44 1.36
N ILE A 68 -2.84 29.55 0.39
CA ILE A 68 -3.16 30.06 -0.96
C ILE A 68 -2.85 28.98 -2.00
N ASP A 69 -1.61 28.50 -2.07
CA ASP A 69 -1.21 27.57 -3.14
C ASP A 69 -1.88 26.19 -2.99
N LEU A 70 -1.99 25.68 -1.77
CA LEU A 70 -2.60 24.37 -1.49
C LEU A 70 -4.11 24.35 -1.76
N PRO A 71 -4.95 25.29 -1.27
CA PRO A 71 -6.37 25.32 -1.61
C PRO A 71 -6.60 25.52 -3.12
N ARG A 72 -5.80 26.40 -3.76
CA ARG A 72 -5.85 26.61 -5.21
C ARG A 72 -5.53 25.32 -5.97
N ARG A 73 -4.53 24.55 -5.53
CA ARG A 73 -4.17 23.29 -6.19
C ARG A 73 -5.22 22.20 -5.95
N ILE A 74 -5.72 22.06 -4.72
CA ILE A 74 -6.78 21.10 -4.39
C ILE A 74 -8.02 21.36 -5.23
N THR A 75 -8.46 22.61 -5.33
CA THR A 75 -9.64 22.98 -6.14
C THR A 75 -9.41 22.71 -7.63
N LEU A 76 -8.26 23.07 -8.18
CA LEU A 76 -7.90 22.76 -9.56
C LEU A 76 -7.87 21.24 -9.83
N ASP A 77 -7.29 20.46 -8.92
CA ASP A 77 -7.24 19.00 -9.04
C ASP A 77 -8.65 18.39 -8.92
N TRP A 78 -9.56 18.98 -8.13
CA TRP A 78 -10.97 18.57 -8.09
C TRP A 78 -11.71 18.84 -9.39
N PHE A 79 -11.55 20.02 -9.99
CA PHE A 79 -12.18 20.36 -11.27
C PHE A 79 -11.64 19.53 -12.44
N ASN A 80 -10.36 19.17 -12.40
CA ASN A 80 -9.71 18.38 -13.45
C ASN A 80 -9.85 16.86 -13.26
N ARG A 81 -10.40 16.41 -12.13
CA ARG A 81 -10.52 14.97 -11.85
C ARG A 81 -11.66 14.39 -12.66
N ASN A 82 -11.36 13.36 -13.45
CA ASN A 82 -12.38 12.62 -14.16
C ASN A 82 -13.22 11.82 -13.15
N PRO A 83 -14.55 12.01 -13.10
CA PRO A 83 -15.41 11.32 -12.12
C PRO A 83 -15.45 9.80 -12.36
N ASP A 84 -15.25 9.41 -13.61
CA ASP A 84 -15.26 8.04 -14.11
C ASP A 84 -13.91 7.30 -13.94
N GLU A 85 -12.89 8.02 -13.47
CA GLU A 85 -11.54 7.48 -13.30
C GLU A 85 -11.49 6.43 -12.20
N PHE A 86 -10.92 5.28 -12.52
CA PHE A 86 -10.79 4.20 -11.56
C PHE A 86 -9.81 4.56 -10.45
N GLY A 87 -10.35 4.72 -9.24
CA GLY A 87 -9.60 5.18 -8.07
C GLY A 87 -9.00 4.08 -7.20
N TYR A 88 -9.15 2.80 -7.55
CA TYR A 88 -8.51 1.71 -6.82
C TYR A 88 -7.16 1.35 -7.43
N TYR A 89 -6.22 0.97 -6.57
CA TYR A 89 -4.88 0.57 -6.96
C TYR A 89 -4.28 -0.32 -5.89
N GLY A 90 -3.14 -0.93 -6.24
CA GLY A 90 -2.35 -1.70 -5.31
C GLY A 90 -2.77 -3.16 -5.23
N PHE A 91 -1.97 -3.91 -4.49
CA PHE A 91 -2.15 -5.33 -4.30
C PHE A 91 -2.91 -5.65 -3.00
N TRP A 92 -4.09 -6.25 -3.15
CA TRP A 92 -4.98 -6.68 -2.07
C TRP A 92 -4.97 -8.20 -1.94
N LEU A 93 -4.50 -8.70 -0.80
CA LEU A 93 -4.36 -10.13 -0.55
C LEU A 93 -5.30 -10.60 0.56
N PHE A 94 -6.21 -11.51 0.24
CA PHE A 94 -7.10 -12.18 1.18
C PHE A 94 -6.45 -13.47 1.70
N ALA A 95 -6.01 -13.46 2.97
CA ALA A 95 -5.26 -14.56 3.59
C ALA A 95 -5.92 -15.10 4.87
N GLY A 96 -5.83 -16.42 5.12
CA GLY A 96 -6.41 -17.09 6.29
C GLY A 96 -6.42 -18.62 6.21
N GLU A 97 -7.01 -19.33 7.16
CA GLU A 97 -7.06 -20.80 7.06
C GLU A 97 -8.11 -21.28 6.04
N GLN A 98 -8.01 -22.52 5.57
CA GLN A 98 -9.05 -23.10 4.71
C GLN A 98 -10.42 -22.99 5.41
N GLY A 99 -11.46 -22.60 4.67
CA GLY A 99 -12.80 -22.37 5.23
C GLY A 99 -13.02 -21.00 5.89
N SER A 100 -12.02 -20.13 6.03
CA SER A 100 -12.19 -18.76 6.57
C SER A 100 -13.07 -17.82 5.73
N GLY A 101 -13.37 -18.20 4.47
CA GLY A 101 -14.17 -17.39 3.55
C GLY A 101 -13.37 -16.37 2.73
N LYS A 102 -12.13 -16.70 2.35
CA LYS A 102 -11.31 -15.81 1.49
C LYS A 102 -11.89 -15.59 0.11
N THR A 103 -12.27 -16.66 -0.58
CA THR A 103 -12.79 -16.58 -1.94
C THR A 103 -14.10 -15.80 -1.94
N ILE A 104 -15.03 -16.08 -1.02
CA ILE A 104 -16.28 -15.32 -0.92
C ILE A 104 -16.06 -13.84 -0.54
N ALA A 105 -15.09 -13.54 0.34
CA ALA A 105 -14.72 -12.16 0.66
C ALA A 105 -14.09 -11.44 -0.53
N MET A 106 -13.28 -12.14 -1.34
CA MET A 106 -12.74 -11.61 -2.58
C MET A 106 -13.86 -11.34 -3.59
N MET A 107 -14.79 -12.28 -3.78
CA MET A 107 -15.93 -12.11 -4.70
C MET A 107 -16.79 -10.93 -4.31
N GLU A 108 -17.08 -10.76 -3.01
CA GLU A 108 -17.86 -9.62 -2.52
C GLU A 108 -17.15 -8.29 -2.79
N PHE A 109 -15.84 -8.29 -2.59
CA PHE A 109 -15.01 -7.12 -2.86
C PHE A 109 -15.00 -6.76 -4.35
N LEU A 110 -14.82 -7.74 -5.24
CA LEU A 110 -14.86 -7.53 -6.69
C LEU A 110 -16.25 -7.08 -7.15
N ARG A 111 -17.32 -7.69 -6.63
CA ARG A 111 -18.72 -7.31 -6.90
C ARG A 111 -18.96 -5.84 -6.55
N THR A 112 -18.51 -5.42 -5.36
CA THR A 112 -18.60 -4.02 -4.91
C THR A 112 -17.84 -3.08 -5.85
N ILE A 113 -16.66 -3.49 -6.33
CA ILE A 113 -15.88 -2.68 -7.29
C ILE A 113 -16.62 -2.56 -8.61
N LYS A 114 -17.13 -3.66 -9.18
CA LYS A 114 -17.88 -3.64 -10.46
C LYS A 114 -19.14 -2.80 -10.37
N GLN A 115 -19.86 -2.85 -9.25
CA GLN A 115 -21.03 -2.01 -9.00
C GLN A 115 -20.68 -0.52 -8.96
N LYS A 116 -19.52 -0.18 -8.37
CA LYS A 116 -19.05 1.21 -8.28
C LYS A 116 -18.44 1.72 -9.58
N TYR A 117 -17.79 0.84 -10.34
CA TYR A 117 -17.14 1.12 -11.63
C TYR A 117 -17.59 0.11 -12.69
N PRO A 118 -18.78 0.27 -13.29
CA PRO A 118 -19.34 -0.70 -14.24
C PRO A 118 -18.47 -0.95 -15.47
N LYS A 119 -17.70 0.06 -15.90
CA LYS A 119 -16.80 0.01 -17.07
C LYS A 119 -15.40 -0.56 -16.74
N CYS A 120 -15.11 -0.81 -15.47
CA CYS A 120 -13.87 -1.48 -15.08
C CYS A 120 -13.88 -2.93 -15.56
N ARG A 121 -12.77 -3.39 -16.12
CA ARG A 121 -12.59 -4.79 -16.54
C ARG A 121 -12.08 -5.62 -15.37
N ILE A 122 -12.78 -6.70 -15.05
CA ILE A 122 -12.38 -7.68 -14.05
C ILE A 122 -11.98 -8.96 -14.77
N ARG A 123 -10.74 -9.40 -14.58
CA ARG A 123 -10.27 -10.68 -15.09
C ARG A 123 -9.96 -11.63 -13.96
N THR A 124 -10.34 -12.89 -14.14
CA THR A 124 -10.20 -13.91 -13.09
C THR A 124 -9.71 -15.24 -13.63
N ASN A 125 -9.02 -15.99 -12.79
CA ASN A 125 -8.59 -17.36 -13.11
C ASN A 125 -9.68 -18.42 -12.86
N ILE A 126 -10.66 -18.09 -12.02
CA ILE A 126 -11.87 -18.88 -11.79
C ILE A 126 -13.03 -18.28 -12.59
N GLU A 127 -14.00 -19.10 -12.94
CA GLU A 127 -15.20 -18.63 -13.61
C GLU A 127 -16.09 -17.84 -12.66
N VAL A 128 -16.27 -16.56 -12.97
CA VAL A 128 -17.14 -15.64 -12.23
C VAL A 128 -18.17 -15.03 -13.19
N SER A 129 -19.43 -14.99 -12.78
CA SER A 129 -20.57 -14.48 -13.58
C SER A 129 -20.41 -13.07 -14.14
N PHE A 130 -19.62 -12.21 -13.50
CA PHE A 130 -19.37 -10.83 -13.88
C PHE A 130 -17.94 -10.56 -14.37
N GLN A 131 -17.17 -11.62 -14.67
CA GLN A 131 -15.84 -11.47 -15.26
C GLN A 131 -15.95 -10.97 -16.71
N ASP A 132 -14.99 -10.15 -17.14
CA ASP A 132 -14.90 -9.68 -18.52
C ASP A 132 -13.98 -10.59 -19.36
N SER A 133 -12.98 -11.23 -18.75
CA SER A 133 -12.08 -12.18 -19.43
C SER A 133 -11.43 -13.16 -18.44
N LYS A 134 -10.95 -14.31 -18.92
CA LYS A 134 -10.21 -15.30 -18.11
C LYS A 134 -8.71 -14.97 -18.08
N ILE A 135 -8.06 -15.28 -16.97
CA ILE A 135 -6.59 -15.27 -16.84
C ILE A 135 -6.12 -16.70 -17.07
N GLU A 136 -5.26 -16.92 -18.07
CA GLU A 136 -4.73 -18.23 -18.42
C GLU A 136 -3.26 -18.39 -18.02
N SER A 137 -2.49 -17.30 -18.06
CA SER A 137 -1.07 -17.28 -17.65
C SER A 137 -0.72 -16.11 -16.73
N ALA A 138 0.47 -16.15 -16.13
CA ALA A 138 0.94 -15.07 -15.26
C ALA A 138 1.30 -13.81 -16.08
N GLU A 139 1.66 -13.98 -17.35
CA GLU A 139 1.94 -12.90 -18.29
C GLU A 139 0.67 -12.10 -18.62
N ASP A 140 -0.52 -12.73 -18.64
CA ASP A 140 -1.79 -12.05 -18.89
C ASP A 140 -2.10 -10.96 -17.84
N ILE A 141 -1.59 -11.13 -16.61
CA ILE A 141 -1.72 -10.16 -15.51
C ILE A 141 -0.96 -8.87 -15.85
N VAL A 142 0.12 -8.98 -16.62
CA VAL A 142 1.05 -7.90 -16.98
C VAL A 142 0.51 -7.08 -18.16
N PHE A 143 0.20 -7.74 -19.28
CA PHE A 143 0.17 -7.09 -20.61
C PHE A 143 -1.17 -6.48 -21.06
N ASN A 144 -2.13 -6.28 -20.16
CA ASN A 144 -3.41 -5.70 -20.53
C ASN A 144 -3.69 -4.40 -19.76
N ASP A 145 -4.35 -3.48 -20.46
CA ASP A 145 -4.78 -2.18 -19.95
C ASP A 145 -6.26 -1.93 -20.32
N ASN A 146 -6.94 -1.11 -19.50
CA ASN A 146 -8.29 -0.60 -19.73
C ASN A 146 -8.34 0.93 -19.58
N ASP A 147 -7.20 1.60 -19.79
CA ASP A 147 -7.02 3.04 -19.69
C ASP A 147 -7.53 3.58 -18.35
N TYR A 148 -8.16 4.77 -18.37
CA TYR A 148 -8.71 5.43 -17.19
C TYR A 148 -9.92 4.71 -16.57
N TRP A 149 -10.57 3.79 -17.29
CA TRP A 149 -11.68 2.99 -16.77
C TRP A 149 -11.20 1.92 -15.77
N GLY A 150 -9.92 1.59 -15.83
CA GLY A 150 -9.21 0.74 -14.88
C GLY A 150 -9.52 -0.75 -14.99
N GLN A 151 -8.65 -1.55 -14.38
CA GLN A 151 -8.61 -2.99 -14.54
C GLN A 151 -8.28 -3.70 -13.22
N VAL A 152 -8.96 -4.82 -12.97
CA VAL A 152 -8.73 -5.67 -11.79
C VAL A 152 -8.34 -7.07 -12.21
N GLU A 153 -7.14 -7.50 -11.80
CA GLU A 153 -6.69 -8.89 -11.93
C GLU A 153 -6.98 -9.65 -10.63
N ALA A 154 -7.91 -10.59 -10.65
CA ALA A 154 -8.25 -11.39 -9.48
C ALA A 154 -7.79 -12.85 -9.61
N VAL A 155 -6.88 -13.27 -8.73
CA VAL A 155 -6.27 -14.61 -8.77
C VAL A 155 -6.59 -15.38 -7.49
N ASP A 156 -7.40 -16.43 -7.62
CA ASP A 156 -7.66 -17.35 -6.52
C ASP A 156 -6.51 -18.36 -6.34
N GLU A 157 -6.08 -18.55 -5.09
CA GLU A 157 -4.91 -19.33 -4.66
C GLU A 157 -3.64 -18.92 -5.41
N ILE A 158 -3.29 -17.64 -5.28
CA ILE A 158 -2.22 -16.96 -6.01
C ILE A 158 -0.86 -17.68 -5.89
N GLN A 159 -0.59 -18.34 -4.76
CA GLN A 159 0.65 -19.11 -4.59
C GLN A 159 0.82 -20.24 -5.62
N ASN A 160 -0.27 -20.79 -6.16
CA ASN A 160 -0.17 -21.89 -7.14
C ASN A 160 0.29 -21.39 -8.51
N TRP A 161 0.04 -20.12 -8.83
CA TRP A 161 0.41 -19.50 -10.11
C TRP A 161 1.90 -19.12 -10.17
N PHE A 162 2.53 -18.98 -9.01
CA PHE A 162 3.92 -18.53 -8.89
C PHE A 162 4.88 -19.60 -8.36
N ASN A 163 4.38 -20.78 -7.99
CA ASN A 163 5.19 -21.94 -7.54
C ASN A 163 5.25 -23.08 -8.58
N SER A 164 4.36 -23.11 -9.57
CA SER A 164 4.43 -24.10 -10.65
C SER A 164 5.79 -23.94 -11.34
N SER A 165 6.54 -25.03 -11.51
CA SER A 165 7.86 -25.05 -12.15
C SER A 165 7.94 -24.43 -13.56
N GLU A 166 6.80 -24.04 -14.14
CA GLU A 166 6.65 -23.20 -15.35
C GLU A 166 6.88 -21.69 -15.09
N SER A 167 6.72 -21.19 -13.87
CA SER A 167 6.95 -19.80 -13.45
C SER A 167 8.35 -19.56 -12.85
N ARG A 168 9.35 -20.38 -13.25
CA ARG A 168 10.71 -20.37 -12.66
C ARG A 168 11.45 -19.04 -12.79
N ASN A 169 11.03 -18.18 -13.70
CA ASN A 169 11.39 -16.78 -13.69
C ASN A 169 10.14 -16.02 -13.27
N PHE A 170 10.02 -15.65 -12.00
CA PHE A 170 9.12 -14.56 -11.63
C PHE A 170 9.52 -13.37 -12.50
N PRO A 171 8.74 -12.99 -13.53
CA PRO A 171 9.24 -12.07 -14.53
C PRO A 171 9.57 -10.77 -13.81
N PRO A 172 10.81 -10.25 -13.87
CA PRO A 172 11.11 -8.96 -13.27
C PRO A 172 10.17 -7.87 -13.79
N GLU A 173 9.65 -8.05 -15.00
CA GLU A 173 8.57 -7.28 -15.63
C GLU A 173 7.29 -7.24 -14.78
N LEU A 174 6.85 -8.35 -14.18
CA LEU A 174 5.67 -8.39 -13.31
C LEU A 174 5.88 -7.56 -12.03
N ILE A 175 7.09 -7.55 -11.45
CA ILE A 175 7.41 -6.67 -10.31
C ILE A 175 7.31 -5.20 -10.72
N GLN A 176 7.90 -4.88 -11.87
CA GLN A 176 7.94 -3.51 -12.38
C GLN A 176 6.53 -3.00 -12.64
N GLU A 177 5.66 -3.83 -13.21
CA GLU A 177 4.25 -3.51 -13.41
C GLU A 177 3.49 -3.35 -12.10
N ILE A 178 3.69 -4.24 -11.13
CA ILE A 178 3.10 -4.10 -9.78
C ILE A 178 3.53 -2.78 -9.13
N CYS A 179 4.80 -2.38 -9.31
CA CYS A 179 5.30 -1.09 -8.82
C CYS A 179 4.66 0.11 -9.55
N GLN A 180 4.15 -0.07 -10.76
CA GLN A 180 3.56 0.97 -11.61
C GLN A 180 2.03 1.01 -11.60
N GLU A 181 1.37 0.11 -10.87
CA GLU A 181 -0.10 -0.02 -10.77
C GLU A 181 -0.85 1.31 -10.55
N ARG A 182 -0.30 2.21 -9.74
CA ARG A 182 -0.93 3.51 -9.44
C ARG A 182 -1.11 4.39 -10.69
N LYS A 183 -0.25 4.26 -11.69
CA LYS A 183 -0.29 5.08 -12.91
C LYS A 183 -1.16 4.46 -14.01
N GLN A 184 -1.37 3.15 -13.97
CA GLN A 184 -2.09 2.39 -14.98
C GLN A 184 -3.55 2.06 -14.58
N HIS A 185 -4.06 2.64 -13.49
CA HIS A 185 -5.42 2.33 -13.00
C HIS A 185 -5.66 0.83 -12.81
N LYS A 186 -4.62 0.10 -12.42
CA LYS A 186 -4.62 -1.36 -12.30
C LYS A 186 -4.59 -1.77 -10.84
N MET A 187 -5.28 -2.86 -10.54
CA MET A 187 -5.39 -3.42 -9.21
C MET A 187 -5.23 -4.93 -9.26
N ILE A 188 -4.42 -5.48 -8.36
CA ILE A 188 -4.31 -6.93 -8.20
C ILE A 188 -5.04 -7.35 -6.92
N VAL A 189 -5.85 -8.39 -7.03
CA VAL A 189 -6.55 -9.01 -5.92
C VAL A 189 -6.21 -10.49 -5.89
N GLY A 190 -5.76 -11.00 -4.75
CA GLY A 190 -5.38 -12.41 -4.63
C GLY A 190 -6.03 -13.06 -3.42
N THR A 191 -6.25 -14.38 -3.48
CA THR A 191 -6.43 -15.20 -2.28
C THR A 191 -5.21 -16.06 -2.01
N SER A 192 -4.91 -16.32 -0.74
CA SER A 192 -3.92 -17.32 -0.35
C SER A 192 -4.29 -17.97 0.97
N GLN A 193 -3.92 -19.23 1.16
CA GLN A 193 -4.05 -19.89 2.46
C GLN A 193 -3.22 -19.15 3.52
N CYS A 194 -1.89 -19.14 3.38
CA CYS A 194 -1.06 -18.39 4.32
C CYS A 194 -0.31 -17.28 3.61
N PHE A 195 -0.18 -16.13 4.27
CA PHE A 195 0.64 -15.03 3.76
C PHE A 195 2.06 -15.50 3.40
N SER A 196 2.67 -16.35 4.23
CA SER A 196 4.02 -16.88 4.00
C SER A 196 4.16 -17.83 2.80
N ARG A 197 3.05 -18.36 2.27
CA ARG A 197 3.07 -19.22 1.07
C ARG A 197 3.18 -18.43 -0.23
N VAL A 198 2.92 -17.12 -0.18
CA VAL A 198 3.10 -16.23 -1.31
C VAL A 198 4.60 -15.96 -1.50
N ALA A 199 5.03 -15.92 -2.76
CA ALA A 199 6.42 -15.63 -3.13
C ALA A 199 6.91 -14.34 -2.44
N LEU A 200 8.17 -14.35 -2.01
CA LEU A 200 8.77 -13.23 -1.27
C LEU A 200 8.60 -11.86 -1.96
N PRO A 201 8.87 -11.73 -3.29
CA PRO A 201 8.71 -10.46 -3.97
C PRO A 201 7.27 -9.93 -3.93
N LEU A 202 6.28 -10.81 -4.12
CA LEU A 202 4.86 -10.45 -4.06
C LEU A 202 4.45 -10.01 -2.67
N ARG A 203 4.94 -10.68 -1.62
CA ARG A 203 4.66 -10.30 -0.22
C ARG A 203 5.07 -8.86 0.07
N GLN A 204 6.21 -8.43 -0.46
CA GLN A 204 6.72 -7.06 -0.25
C GLN A 204 5.85 -6.00 -0.93
N GLN A 205 5.16 -6.36 -2.02
CA GLN A 205 4.29 -5.44 -2.75
C GLN A 205 2.86 -5.38 -2.21
N VAL A 206 2.45 -6.26 -1.30
CA VAL A 206 1.09 -6.26 -0.74
C VAL A 206 0.80 -4.95 0.00
N ASN A 207 -0.13 -4.15 -0.52
CA ASN A 207 -0.57 -2.91 0.13
C ASN A 207 -1.59 -3.19 1.23
N TYR A 208 -2.46 -4.19 1.03
CA TYR A 208 -3.54 -4.53 1.95
C TYR A 208 -3.63 -6.03 2.19
N LEU A 209 -3.46 -6.44 3.43
CA LEU A 209 -3.68 -7.81 3.89
C LEU A 209 -5.07 -7.91 4.52
N CYS A 210 -5.97 -8.61 3.84
CA CYS A 210 -7.35 -8.85 4.27
C CYS A 210 -7.43 -10.20 4.99
N LYS A 211 -7.89 -10.20 6.24
CA LYS A 211 -8.09 -11.40 7.05
C LYS A 211 -9.60 -11.62 7.28
N PRO A 212 -10.26 -12.45 6.45
CA PRO A 212 -11.66 -12.80 6.62
C PRO A 212 -11.85 -13.83 7.73
N LEU A 213 -12.99 -13.75 8.40
CA LEU A 213 -13.49 -14.74 9.35
C LEU A 213 -14.97 -14.94 9.06
N THR A 214 -15.37 -16.18 8.75
CA THR A 214 -16.76 -16.51 8.47
C THR A 214 -17.39 -17.21 9.67
N PHE A 215 -18.51 -16.67 10.12
CA PHE A 215 -19.33 -17.18 11.21
C PHE A 215 -20.63 -17.77 10.66
N ALA A 216 -21.07 -18.90 11.22
CA ALA A 216 -22.28 -19.63 10.82
C ALA A 216 -22.40 -19.96 9.31
N GLY A 217 -21.27 -19.95 8.58
CA GLY A 217 -21.24 -20.19 7.13
C GLY A 217 -21.90 -19.09 6.26
N CYS A 218 -22.34 -17.98 6.85
CA CYS A 218 -23.10 -16.94 6.14
C CYS A 218 -22.71 -15.49 6.48
N LEU A 219 -22.10 -15.24 7.64
CA LEU A 219 -21.65 -13.90 8.03
C LEU A 219 -20.13 -13.84 7.93
N THR A 220 -19.58 -13.03 7.04
CA THR A 220 -18.13 -12.84 6.94
C THR A 220 -17.72 -11.46 7.44
N ILE A 221 -16.76 -11.43 8.36
CA ILE A 221 -16.13 -10.21 8.87
C ILE A 221 -14.71 -10.16 8.30
N VAL A 222 -14.35 -9.07 7.63
CA VAL A 222 -13.03 -8.88 7.03
C VAL A 222 -12.29 -7.76 7.74
N ARG A 223 -11.15 -8.11 8.33
CA ARG A 223 -10.21 -7.15 8.93
C ARG A 223 -9.11 -6.83 7.91
N VAL A 224 -9.03 -5.56 7.51
CA VAL A 224 -8.05 -5.09 6.53
C VAL A 224 -6.88 -4.43 7.25
N TYR A 225 -5.67 -4.85 6.93
CA TYR A 225 -4.43 -4.33 7.50
C TYR A 225 -3.53 -3.80 6.40
N LYS A 226 -2.75 -2.75 6.71
CA LYS A 226 -1.56 -2.37 5.94
C LYS A 226 -0.35 -3.08 6.56
N PRO A 227 0.20 -4.12 5.92
CA PRO A 227 1.36 -4.82 6.43
C PRO A 227 2.63 -3.98 6.20
N ARG A 228 3.55 -4.03 7.17
CA ARG A 228 4.95 -3.67 6.96
C ARG A 228 5.72 -4.98 6.89
N VAL A 229 6.24 -5.28 5.71
CA VAL A 229 6.92 -6.53 5.41
C VAL A 229 8.41 -6.26 5.37
N SER A 230 9.18 -7.05 6.11
CA SER A 230 10.64 -6.99 6.11
C SER A 230 11.22 -7.51 4.81
N GLU A 231 12.51 -7.32 4.58
CA GLU A 231 13.21 -7.87 3.41
C GLU A 231 13.10 -9.41 3.33
N ASP A 232 13.07 -10.09 4.48
CA ASP A 232 12.87 -11.54 4.59
C ASP A 232 11.41 -12.00 4.36
N GLY A 233 10.48 -11.06 4.12
CA GLY A 233 9.07 -11.34 3.88
C GLY A 233 8.24 -11.60 5.14
N LYS A 234 8.83 -11.45 6.32
CA LYS A 234 8.12 -11.52 7.60
C LYS A 234 7.35 -10.23 7.84
N VAL A 235 6.17 -10.35 8.44
CA VAL A 235 5.35 -9.19 8.79
C VAL A 235 5.83 -8.61 10.12
N GLU A 236 6.48 -7.45 10.07
CA GLU A 236 6.98 -6.76 11.27
C GLU A 236 5.85 -6.07 12.03
N LYS A 237 4.95 -5.43 11.29
CA LYS A 237 3.85 -4.65 11.87
C LYS A 237 2.60 -4.75 11.01
N LEU A 238 1.47 -4.94 11.67
CA LEU A 238 0.14 -4.88 11.05
C LEU A 238 -0.59 -3.64 11.56
N ARG A 239 -0.72 -2.61 10.72
CA ARG A 239 -1.57 -1.46 11.03
C ARG A 239 -2.97 -1.72 10.53
N ARG A 240 -3.95 -1.82 11.43
CA ARG A 240 -5.37 -1.94 11.05
C ARG A 240 -5.76 -0.72 10.19
N HIS A 241 -6.36 -0.99 9.04
CA HIS A 241 -6.83 0.04 8.11
C HIS A 241 -8.35 0.24 8.22
N LYS A 242 -9.12 -0.85 8.11
CA LYS A 242 -10.57 -0.85 8.28
C LYS A 242 -11.07 -2.26 8.62
N THR A 243 -12.30 -2.35 9.09
CA THR A 243 -13.04 -3.61 9.23
C THR A 243 -14.38 -3.42 8.55
N TYR A 244 -14.83 -4.43 7.81
CA TYR A 244 -16.17 -4.47 7.25
C TYR A 244 -16.75 -5.88 7.40
N PHE A 245 -18.06 -6.02 7.25
CA PHE A 245 -18.75 -7.29 7.28
C PHE A 245 -19.82 -7.32 6.21
N PHE A 246 -20.23 -8.52 5.82
CA PHE A 246 -21.32 -8.76 4.88
C PHE A 246 -21.97 -10.12 5.17
N VAL A 247 -23.23 -10.23 4.81
CA VAL A 247 -23.99 -11.48 4.86
C VAL A 247 -24.03 -12.07 3.45
N HIS A 248 -23.87 -13.37 3.33
CA HIS A 248 -23.88 -14.06 2.04
C HIS A 248 -25.30 -14.08 1.50
N ASP A 249 -25.49 -13.50 0.31
CA ASP A 249 -26.69 -13.67 -0.49
C ASP A 249 -26.48 -14.77 -1.54
N ASP A 250 -27.59 -15.23 -2.15
CA ASP A 250 -27.54 -16.30 -3.14
C ASP A 250 -26.76 -15.89 -4.39
N ALA A 251 -26.88 -14.63 -4.81
CA ALA A 251 -26.14 -14.11 -5.96
C ALA A 251 -24.62 -14.19 -5.76
N LEU A 252 -24.13 -13.90 -4.55
CA LEU A 252 -22.71 -13.98 -4.19
C LEU A 252 -22.23 -15.44 -4.12
N ARG A 253 -23.08 -16.37 -3.67
CA ARG A 253 -22.72 -17.79 -3.61
C ARG A 253 -22.75 -18.46 -4.97
N SER A 254 -23.65 -18.02 -5.86
CA SER A 254 -23.77 -18.54 -7.22
C SER A 254 -22.86 -17.81 -8.22
N CYS A 255 -22.20 -16.71 -7.83
CA CYS A 255 -21.42 -15.93 -8.78
C CYS A 255 -20.13 -16.61 -9.22
N TYR A 256 -19.65 -17.64 -8.53
CA TYR A 256 -18.41 -18.34 -8.85
C TYR A 256 -18.53 -19.85 -8.66
N ASP A 257 -17.90 -20.64 -9.53
CA ASP A 257 -17.83 -22.12 -9.39
C ASP A 257 -16.40 -22.58 -9.07
N THR A 258 -16.13 -22.84 -7.80
CA THR A 258 -14.84 -23.42 -7.38
C THR A 258 -14.66 -24.88 -7.82
N ARG A 259 -15.74 -25.60 -8.13
CA ARG A 259 -15.68 -27.04 -8.48
C ARG A 259 -15.05 -27.28 -9.84
N GLU A 260 -15.13 -26.31 -10.75
CA GLU A 260 -14.50 -26.39 -12.07
C GLU A 260 -12.99 -26.59 -11.96
N LYS A 261 -12.32 -25.95 -10.98
CA LYS A 261 -10.88 -26.14 -10.72
C LYS A 261 -10.54 -27.59 -10.36
N VAL A 262 -11.39 -28.24 -9.56
CA VAL A 262 -11.25 -29.66 -9.20
C VAL A 262 -11.44 -30.54 -10.43
N LYS A 263 -12.45 -30.24 -11.27
CA LYS A 263 -12.68 -30.95 -12.54
C LYS A 263 -11.50 -30.78 -13.51
N ARG A 264 -10.90 -29.59 -13.58
CA ARG A 264 -9.75 -29.31 -14.45
C ARG A 264 -8.50 -30.07 -13.98
N LEU A 265 -8.26 -30.13 -12.66
CA LEU A 265 -7.19 -30.93 -12.07
C LEU A 265 -7.40 -32.44 -12.27
N SER A 266 -8.64 -32.93 -12.18
CA SER A 266 -8.92 -34.33 -12.47
C SER A 266 -8.73 -34.66 -13.95
N MET A 267 -9.06 -33.72 -14.87
CA MET A 267 -8.87 -33.91 -16.32
C MET A 267 -7.42 -33.79 -16.77
N LYS A 268 -6.61 -32.88 -16.18
CA LYS A 268 -5.19 -32.72 -16.55
C LYS A 268 -4.31 -33.92 -16.16
N GLY A 269 -4.80 -34.83 -15.32
CA GLY A 269 -4.03 -35.97 -14.81
C GLY A 269 -2.89 -35.54 -13.89
N PHE A 270 -2.53 -36.39 -12.93
CA PHE A 270 -1.31 -36.16 -12.16
C PHE A 270 -0.09 -36.36 -13.07
N LYS A 271 0.90 -35.46 -13.04
CA LYS A 271 2.17 -35.67 -13.76
C LYS A 271 2.75 -37.02 -13.36
N PRO A 272 3.23 -37.85 -14.30
CA PRO A 272 3.79 -39.16 -13.98
C PRO A 272 4.96 -39.00 -13.00
N ARG A 273 5.07 -39.96 -12.07
CA ARG A 273 6.00 -39.92 -10.92
C ARG A 273 7.47 -39.72 -11.34
N SER A 274 7.82 -40.10 -12.57
CA SER A 274 9.13 -39.90 -13.19
C SER A 274 9.50 -38.44 -13.44
N GLU A 275 8.53 -37.59 -13.79
CA GLU A 275 8.74 -36.15 -14.02
C GLU A 275 8.82 -35.35 -12.71
N GLN A 276 8.20 -35.86 -11.64
CA GLN A 276 8.25 -35.25 -10.31
C GLN A 276 9.64 -35.44 -9.66
N LEU A 277 10.30 -36.59 -9.91
CA LEU A 277 11.63 -36.88 -9.38
C LEU A 277 12.74 -36.06 -10.07
N THR A 278 12.54 -35.67 -11.33
CA THR A 278 13.51 -34.88 -12.12
C THR A 278 13.49 -33.39 -11.78
N SER A 279 12.40 -32.86 -11.22
CA SER A 279 12.39 -31.47 -10.71
C SER A 279 13.16 -31.33 -9.40
N ASP A 280 13.08 -32.34 -8.52
CA ASP A 280 13.72 -32.32 -7.20
C ASP A 280 15.24 -32.57 -7.28
N SER A 281 15.70 -33.40 -8.21
CA SER A 281 17.14 -33.65 -8.41
C SER A 281 17.88 -32.45 -8.99
N ASN A 282 17.24 -31.72 -9.92
CA ASN A 282 17.82 -30.50 -10.50
C ASN A 282 17.91 -29.35 -9.49
N GLU A 283 16.99 -29.24 -8.53
CA GLU A 283 17.07 -28.21 -7.47
C GLU A 283 18.17 -28.50 -6.44
N GLN A 284 18.45 -29.78 -6.15
CA GLN A 284 19.57 -30.16 -5.27
C GLN A 284 20.94 -29.96 -5.91
N ASP A 285 21.06 -30.11 -7.24
CA ASP A 285 22.33 -29.89 -7.94
C ASP A 285 22.66 -28.40 -8.15
N ILE A 286 21.66 -27.52 -8.22
CA ILE A 286 21.87 -26.06 -8.28
C ILE A 286 22.43 -25.52 -6.94
N PHE A 287 22.03 -26.11 -5.80
CA PHE A 287 22.55 -25.72 -4.48
C PHE A 287 23.97 -26.26 -4.19
N LYS A 288 24.42 -27.29 -4.91
CA LYS A 288 25.79 -27.85 -4.80
C LYS A 288 26.81 -27.15 -5.70
N ARG A 289 26.38 -26.27 -6.61
CA ARG A 289 27.25 -25.56 -7.58
C ARG A 289 27.38 -24.06 -7.31
N LYS A 290 27.44 -23.65 -6.05
CA LYS A 290 28.03 -22.34 -5.71
C LYS A 290 29.35 -22.59 -4.95
N PRO A 291 30.48 -22.06 -5.43
CA PRO A 291 31.78 -22.21 -4.79
C PRO A 291 31.83 -21.55 -3.41
#